data_AF-A0A9K3HV72-F1
#
_entry.id   AF-A0A9K3HV72-F1
#
_cell.length_a   1.000
_cell.length_b   1.000
_cell.length_c   1.000
_cell.angle_alpha   90.00
_cell.angle_beta   90.00
_cell.angle_gamma   90.00
#
_symmetry.space_group_name_H-M   'P 1'
#
loop_
_entity.id
_entity.type
_entity.pdbx_description
1 polymer ?
#
loop_
_entity_poly.entity_id
_entity_poly.type
_entity_poly.pdbx_seq_one_letter_code
_entity_poly.pdbx_strand_id
1 'polypeptide(L)'
;MDSEPFLGFRRTLTAPDSTSSDSQPPLASSSSVVLLLNHTNSTKHHKLNRCKTAPAMVVMRDIPTDTSTNPKPNSASLLQQAAVLLIIYLSIGVIIFCFNRNHFSGLETHPVVDGLYFCIVTMCTIGYGDIAPVTPSAKVFACFFVLIGFGFIDIMLSGVVNYVLDLQENMIINANKANQNHNNNNSVVQHNTNRLKLSPIDYIYDFAKGRMRIRLKVCLALGVVLLSIGIGTLVLYSVERLDLVDSLYLSVLSVTTVGYGDRAFRTLRARIDKRHRRVANWVLHRQITVEDLLAADLNNSGFLSKSEYIVFKLKEMGKIEERDILQICNQFNKLDSSNSGKITLRNLLSGHSI
;
A
#
# COMPACT_ATOMS: atom_id res chain seq x y z
N MET A 1 25.63 28.83 47.41
CA MET A 1 26.82 29.68 47.56
C MET A 1 27.48 29.70 46.20
N ASP A 2 27.29 30.82 45.48
CA ASP A 2 28.27 31.62 44.74
C ASP A 2 29.48 30.86 44.17
N SER A 3 29.93 31.03 42.92
CA SER A 3 29.93 32.22 42.04
C SER A 3 30.47 31.86 40.64
N GLU A 4 29.83 32.46 39.62
CA GLU A 4 30.20 32.87 38.23
C GLU A 4 31.71 33.04 37.84
N PRO A 5 32.14 33.34 36.57
CA PRO A 5 31.38 33.92 35.43
C PRO A 5 31.78 33.53 33.96
N PHE A 6 31.09 34.21 33.02
CA PHE A 6 31.46 34.72 31.67
C PHE A 6 31.01 33.90 30.42
N LEU A 7 30.44 34.45 29.35
CA LEU A 7 30.45 35.81 28.72
C LEU A 7 29.21 35.92 27.79
N GLY A 8 28.30 36.92 27.87
CA GLY A 8 28.33 38.20 27.13
C GLY A 8 27.09 38.38 26.19
N PHE A 9 25.99 39.02 26.66
CA PHE A 9 25.48 40.39 26.32
C PHE A 9 24.87 40.54 24.90
N ARG A 10 23.55 40.71 24.61
CA ARG A 10 22.40 41.53 25.13
C ARG A 10 22.64 43.05 24.95
N ARG A 11 21.75 43.99 24.57
CA ARG A 11 20.31 44.35 24.75
C ARG A 11 19.98 45.47 23.72
N THR A 12 18.84 45.59 23.03
CA THR A 12 17.43 46.00 23.36
C THR A 12 17.18 47.46 23.79
N LEU A 13 15.99 47.96 23.40
CA LEU A 13 15.10 49.03 23.97
C LEU A 13 15.14 50.38 23.22
N THR A 14 14.08 51.18 23.00
CA THR A 14 12.60 51.21 23.22
C THR A 14 12.04 52.49 22.55
N ALA A 15 10.75 52.51 22.17
CA ALA A 15 9.98 53.73 21.84
C ALA A 15 9.65 54.56 23.10
N PRO A 16 9.25 55.85 23.01
CA PRO A 16 7.81 56.20 22.82
C PRO A 16 7.49 57.53 22.08
N ASP A 17 6.19 57.76 21.87
CA ASP A 17 5.51 58.84 21.11
C ASP A 17 5.61 60.28 21.67
N SER A 18 5.58 61.28 20.77
CA SER A 18 4.62 62.42 20.81
C SER A 18 4.75 63.35 19.59
N THR A 19 3.60 63.58 18.94
CA THR A 19 3.13 64.78 18.19
C THR A 19 4.13 65.71 17.49
N SER A 20 4.02 65.85 16.16
CA SER A 20 3.62 67.10 15.47
C SER A 20 3.97 67.07 13.98
N SER A 21 3.02 67.62 13.21
CA SER A 21 3.09 68.31 11.92
C SER A 21 4.39 68.34 11.10
N ASP A 22 4.12 68.27 9.80
CA ASP A 22 4.72 69.07 8.73
C ASP A 22 5.93 68.55 7.96
N SER A 23 5.68 68.54 6.65
CA SER A 23 6.58 68.97 5.59
C SER A 23 7.83 68.13 5.28
N GLN A 24 7.84 67.62 4.04
CA GLN A 24 8.95 67.71 3.06
C GLN A 24 10.14 68.57 3.51
N PRO A 25 11.40 68.33 3.07
CA PRO A 25 11.79 68.73 1.70
C PRO A 25 13.08 67.99 1.18
N PRO A 26 13.91 68.54 0.26
CA PRO A 26 14.15 67.96 -1.07
C PRO A 26 15.62 68.18 -1.56
N LEU A 27 15.78 68.47 -2.87
CA LEU A 27 16.88 69.21 -3.55
C LEU A 27 18.16 68.39 -3.84
N ALA A 28 18.76 68.45 -5.03
CA ALA A 28 18.93 69.60 -5.94
C ALA A 28 18.94 69.18 -7.43
N SER A 29 18.25 69.92 -8.34
CA SER A 29 18.74 70.98 -9.25
C SER A 29 19.14 70.45 -10.65
N SER A 30 18.67 70.98 -11.79
CA SER A 30 18.78 72.40 -12.22
C SER A 30 17.70 72.89 -13.22
N SER A 31 17.45 74.20 -13.11
CA SER A 31 16.64 75.22 -13.84
C SER A 31 16.36 75.01 -15.35
N SER A 32 15.13 75.13 -15.89
CA SER A 32 14.20 76.28 -16.12
C SER A 32 14.45 77.04 -17.43
N VAL A 33 13.48 77.04 -18.40
CA VAL A 33 12.89 78.23 -19.09
C VAL A 33 11.57 77.86 -19.85
N VAL A 34 10.42 78.18 -19.26
CA VAL A 34 9.25 78.97 -19.73
C VAL A 34 8.61 78.81 -21.16
N LEU A 35 7.27 78.59 -21.14
CA LEU A 35 6.13 79.09 -21.99
C LEU A 35 5.42 78.24 -23.09
N LEU A 36 4.07 78.24 -22.93
CA LEU A 36 2.96 78.28 -23.91
C LEU A 36 2.19 77.00 -24.33
N LEU A 37 1.01 76.86 -23.70
CA LEU A 37 -0.32 76.46 -24.21
C LEU A 37 -0.45 75.90 -25.64
N ASN A 38 -1.13 74.75 -25.79
CA ASN A 38 -2.43 74.73 -26.50
C ASN A 38 -3.27 73.47 -26.21
N HIS A 39 -4.57 73.69 -26.24
CA HIS A 39 -5.69 72.83 -25.86
C HIS A 39 -6.04 71.79 -26.95
N THR A 40 -6.55 70.60 -26.57
CA THR A 40 -7.83 70.00 -27.03
C THR A 40 -7.90 68.46 -26.88
N ASN A 41 -8.92 68.05 -26.13
CA ASN A 41 -9.66 66.79 -26.06
C ASN A 41 -9.41 65.70 -27.12
N SER A 42 -9.20 64.46 -26.66
CA SER A 42 -9.82 63.28 -27.29
C SER A 42 -9.89 62.10 -26.32
N THR A 43 -11.10 61.72 -25.95
CA THR A 43 -11.44 60.52 -25.19
C THR A 43 -11.13 59.27 -26.01
N LYS A 44 -10.25 58.39 -25.52
CA LYS A 44 -10.09 57.03 -26.06
C LYS A 44 -10.10 55.99 -24.94
N HIS A 45 -11.11 55.13 -25.00
CA HIS A 45 -11.24 53.93 -24.19
C HIS A 45 -9.98 53.05 -24.29
N HIS A 46 -9.44 52.65 -23.13
CA HIS A 46 -8.35 51.69 -23.04
C HIS A 46 -8.85 50.30 -23.47
N LYS A 47 -8.36 49.81 -24.62
CA LYS A 47 -8.51 48.41 -25.03
C LYS A 47 -7.40 47.61 -24.34
N LEU A 48 -7.73 46.87 -23.28
CA LEU A 48 -6.79 45.96 -22.64
C LEU A 48 -6.53 44.77 -23.58
N ASN A 49 -5.34 44.73 -24.17
CA ASN A 49 -4.88 43.59 -24.96
C ASN A 49 -4.59 42.42 -24.01
N ARG A 50 -5.45 41.39 -24.05
CA ARG A 50 -5.23 40.12 -23.36
C ARG A 50 -3.97 39.46 -23.91
N CYS A 51 -2.92 39.35 -23.10
CA CYS A 51 -1.74 38.56 -23.40
C CYS A 51 -2.16 37.10 -23.65
N LYS A 52 -2.20 36.68 -24.92
CA LYS A 52 -2.16 35.28 -25.28
C LYS A 52 -0.70 34.85 -25.17
N THR A 53 -0.29 34.40 -23.99
CA THR A 53 0.86 33.49 -23.88
C THR A 53 0.45 32.15 -24.48
N ALA A 54 0.50 32.08 -25.81
CA ALA A 54 0.61 30.80 -26.51
C ALA A 54 2.08 30.36 -26.41
N PRO A 55 2.39 29.13 -25.97
CA PRO A 55 3.73 28.60 -26.17
C PRO A 55 3.96 28.42 -27.67
N ALA A 56 5.16 28.77 -28.14
CA ALA A 56 5.56 28.77 -29.53
C ALA A 56 5.26 27.42 -30.22
N MET A 57 4.56 27.47 -31.36
CA MET A 57 4.61 26.40 -32.35
C MET A 57 5.99 26.42 -33.00
N VAL A 58 6.81 25.42 -32.71
CA VAL A 58 7.97 25.10 -33.55
C VAL A 58 7.42 24.54 -34.85
N VAL A 59 7.53 25.32 -35.92
CA VAL A 59 7.37 24.84 -37.29
C VAL A 59 8.61 23.99 -37.58
N MET A 60 8.48 22.67 -37.53
CA MET A 60 9.50 21.77 -38.07
C MET A 60 9.58 22.00 -39.58
N ARG A 61 10.76 22.37 -40.07
CA ARG A 61 11.10 22.21 -41.48
C ARG A 61 11.42 20.73 -41.69
N ASP A 62 10.81 20.14 -42.71
CA ASP A 62 11.06 18.76 -43.14
C ASP A 62 12.52 18.63 -43.60
N ILE A 63 13.39 18.18 -42.70
CA ILE A 63 14.68 17.59 -43.06
C ILE A 63 14.39 16.11 -43.31
N PRO A 64 14.74 15.55 -44.47
CA PRO A 64 14.61 14.11 -44.70
C PRO A 64 15.63 13.41 -43.80
N THR A 65 15.16 12.96 -42.63
CA THR A 65 15.86 12.01 -41.78
C THR A 65 15.56 10.62 -42.29
N ASP A 66 16.59 9.95 -42.80
CA ASP A 66 16.57 8.50 -43.01
C ASP A 66 16.09 7.83 -41.71
N THR A 67 14.88 7.28 -41.78
CA THR A 67 14.25 6.58 -40.69
C THR A 67 14.93 5.22 -40.57
N SER A 68 15.99 5.17 -39.77
CA SER A 68 16.37 3.93 -39.09
C SER A 68 15.17 3.52 -38.23
N THR A 69 14.36 2.64 -38.79
CA THR A 69 13.22 2.00 -38.14
C THR A 69 13.75 1.03 -37.09
N ASN A 70 14.15 1.57 -35.95
CA ASN A 70 14.30 0.75 -34.76
C ASN A 70 12.88 0.28 -34.40
N PRO A 71 12.54 -1.02 -34.48
CA PRO A 71 11.20 -1.47 -34.19
C PRO A 71 10.89 -1.12 -32.74
N LYS A 72 9.92 -0.21 -32.53
CA LYS A 72 9.38 0.12 -31.20
C LYS A 72 8.99 -1.24 -30.58
N PRO A 73 9.63 -1.70 -29.48
CA PRO A 73 9.34 -3.01 -28.95
C PRO A 73 7.87 -3.04 -28.57
N ASN A 74 7.14 -4.08 -29.01
CA ASN A 74 5.74 -4.24 -28.68
C ASN A 74 5.59 -4.23 -27.15
N SER A 75 5.02 -3.17 -26.58
CA SER A 75 4.87 -3.01 -25.13
C SER A 75 4.11 -4.18 -24.49
N ALA A 76 3.22 -4.81 -25.27
CA ALA A 76 2.53 -6.04 -24.90
C ALA A 76 3.48 -7.24 -24.65
N SER A 77 4.53 -7.43 -25.48
CA SER A 77 5.46 -8.55 -25.29
C SER A 77 6.39 -8.34 -24.10
N LEU A 78 6.77 -7.10 -23.81
CA LEU A 78 7.56 -6.76 -22.61
C LEU A 78 6.74 -7.02 -21.34
N LEU A 79 5.47 -6.59 -21.33
CA LEU A 79 4.58 -6.83 -20.19
C LEU A 79 4.35 -8.33 -19.96
N GLN A 80 4.14 -9.10 -21.03
CA GLN A 80 3.98 -10.55 -20.94
C GLN A 80 5.24 -11.23 -20.38
N GLN A 81 6.43 -10.84 -20.85
CA GLN A 81 7.70 -11.38 -20.34
C GLN A 81 7.90 -11.04 -18.86
N ALA A 82 7.62 -9.80 -18.45
CA ALA A 82 7.69 -9.38 -17.05
C ALA A 82 6.71 -10.17 -16.16
N ALA A 83 5.48 -10.40 -16.62
CA ALA A 83 4.48 -11.17 -15.90
C ALA A 83 4.90 -12.64 -15.72
N VAL A 84 5.44 -13.28 -16.77
CA VAL A 84 5.96 -14.64 -16.68
C VAL A 84 7.11 -14.73 -15.70
N LEU A 85 8.05 -13.78 -15.74
CA LEU A 85 9.17 -13.73 -14.81
C LEU A 85 8.68 -13.55 -13.36
N LEU A 86 7.71 -12.67 -13.12
CA LEU A 86 7.09 -12.48 -11.81
C LEU A 86 6.43 -13.76 -11.28
N ILE A 87 5.72 -14.51 -12.14
CA ILE A 87 5.10 -15.78 -11.76
C ILE A 87 6.15 -16.83 -11.38
N ILE A 88 7.22 -16.94 -12.16
CA ILE A 88 8.36 -17.83 -11.85
C ILE A 88 8.97 -17.42 -10.51
N TYR A 89 9.19 -16.12 -10.29
CA TYR A 89 9.75 -15.59 -9.05
C TYR A 89 8.87 -15.90 -7.83
N LEU A 90 7.56 -15.71 -7.94
CA LEU A 90 6.59 -16.09 -6.91
C LEU A 90 6.63 -17.60 -6.63
N SER A 91 6.69 -18.43 -7.68
CA SER A 91 6.75 -19.89 -7.51
C SER A 91 8.00 -20.33 -6.75
N ILE A 92 9.17 -19.73 -7.06
CA ILE A 92 10.41 -19.98 -6.35
C ILE A 92 10.29 -19.56 -4.88
N GLY A 93 9.73 -18.37 -4.60
CA GLY A 93 9.48 -17.89 -3.24
C GLY A 93 8.60 -18.85 -2.43
N VAL A 94 7.51 -19.34 -3.01
CA VAL A 94 6.60 -20.30 -2.37
C VAL A 94 7.30 -21.63 -2.10
N ILE A 95 8.11 -22.12 -3.05
CA ILE A 95 8.88 -23.35 -2.87
C ILE A 95 9.86 -23.20 -1.71
N ILE A 96 10.62 -22.11 -1.65
CA ILE A 96 11.58 -21.84 -0.57
C ILE A 96 10.87 -21.73 0.78
N PHE A 97 9.71 -21.08 0.83
CA PHE A 97 8.88 -21.01 2.03
C PHE A 97 8.42 -22.41 2.48
N CYS A 98 7.92 -23.23 1.55
CA CYS A 98 7.46 -24.59 1.85
C CYS A 98 8.58 -25.46 2.44
N PHE A 99 9.80 -25.38 1.90
CA PHE A 99 10.95 -26.13 2.41
C PHE A 99 11.47 -25.60 3.75
N ASN A 100 11.37 -24.29 4.00
CA ASN A 100 11.90 -23.66 5.22
C ASN A 100 10.84 -23.31 6.26
N ARG A 101 9.65 -23.95 6.22
CA ARG A 101 8.50 -23.61 7.06
C ARG A 101 8.82 -23.52 8.56
N ASN A 102 9.67 -24.42 9.06
CA ASN A 102 10.07 -24.48 10.47
C ASN A 102 10.81 -23.20 10.97
N HIS A 103 11.24 -22.34 10.05
CA HIS A 103 11.97 -21.10 10.33
C HIS A 103 11.09 -19.84 10.32
N PHE A 104 9.77 -20.01 10.16
CA PHE A 104 8.78 -18.94 10.14
C PHE A 104 7.80 -19.11 11.30
N SER A 105 7.38 -17.99 11.91
CA SER A 105 6.25 -17.98 12.85
C SER A 105 4.95 -17.79 12.08
N GLY A 106 3.92 -18.55 12.44
CA GLY A 106 2.60 -18.42 11.85
C GLY A 106 1.71 -19.59 12.20
N LEU A 107 0.41 -19.40 12.08
CA LEU A 107 -0.56 -20.46 12.33
C LEU A 107 -0.59 -21.44 11.15
N GLU A 108 -0.11 -22.67 11.36
CA GLU A 108 0.05 -23.64 10.29
C GLU A 108 -1.27 -24.05 9.66
N THR A 109 -1.45 -23.65 8.41
CA THR A 109 -2.56 -24.07 7.56
C THR A 109 -1.96 -24.89 6.41
N HIS A 110 -2.12 -24.47 5.15
CA HIS A 110 -1.58 -25.20 4.00
C HIS A 110 -0.26 -24.55 3.54
N PRO A 111 0.87 -25.28 3.48
CA PRO A 111 2.20 -24.69 3.29
C PRO A 111 2.32 -23.86 2.01
N VAL A 112 1.74 -24.35 0.90
CA VAL A 112 1.76 -23.65 -0.39
C VAL A 112 0.99 -22.33 -0.33
N VAL A 113 -0.12 -22.30 0.41
CA VAL A 113 -0.99 -21.13 0.42
C VAL A 113 -0.50 -20.09 1.40
N ASP A 114 -0.02 -20.53 2.57
CA ASP A 114 0.64 -19.67 3.54
C ASP A 114 1.89 -19.02 2.92
N GLY A 115 2.65 -19.78 2.13
CA GLY A 115 3.81 -19.27 1.39
C GLY A 115 3.44 -18.31 0.27
N LEU A 116 2.42 -18.61 -0.54
CA LEU A 116 1.92 -17.69 -1.56
C LEU A 116 1.43 -16.38 -0.96
N TYR A 117 0.67 -16.47 0.12
CA TYR A 117 0.19 -15.32 0.88
C TYR A 117 1.35 -14.48 1.41
N PHE A 118 2.33 -15.10 2.08
CA PHE A 118 3.53 -14.42 2.55
C PHE A 118 4.26 -13.71 1.40
N CYS A 119 4.50 -14.41 0.28
CA CYS A 119 5.19 -13.83 -0.87
C CYS A 119 4.45 -12.62 -1.45
N ILE A 120 3.13 -12.71 -1.65
CA ILE A 120 2.32 -11.60 -2.20
C ILE A 120 2.29 -10.42 -1.23
N VAL A 121 1.95 -10.65 0.04
CA VAL A 121 1.84 -9.60 1.07
C VAL A 121 3.16 -8.87 1.26
N THR A 122 4.28 -9.59 1.19
CA THR A 122 5.60 -8.98 1.35
C THR A 122 6.05 -8.24 0.09
N MET A 123 5.83 -8.78 -1.12
CA MET A 123 6.19 -8.11 -2.38
C MET A 123 5.34 -6.87 -2.64
N CYS A 124 4.04 -6.91 -2.32
CA CYS A 124 3.15 -5.76 -2.41
C CYS A 124 3.36 -4.76 -1.27
N THR A 125 4.40 -4.94 -0.45
CA THR A 125 4.75 -4.06 0.67
C THR A 125 3.61 -3.82 1.66
N ILE A 126 2.65 -4.76 1.77
CA ILE A 126 1.53 -4.65 2.72
C ILE A 126 2.02 -5.03 4.11
N GLY A 127 2.68 -6.19 4.25
CA GLY A 127 3.39 -6.56 5.47
C GLY A 127 2.55 -6.70 6.74
N TYR A 128 1.46 -7.48 6.72
CA TYR A 128 0.61 -7.70 7.91
C TYR A 128 1.33 -8.25 9.15
N GLY A 129 2.45 -8.94 8.99
CA GLY A 129 3.24 -9.47 10.10
C GLY A 129 2.64 -10.69 10.81
N ASP A 130 1.56 -11.26 10.28
CA ASP A 130 0.94 -12.50 10.75
C ASP A 130 1.76 -13.76 10.42
N ILE A 131 2.55 -13.69 9.34
CA ILE A 131 3.61 -14.65 9.01
C ILE A 131 4.92 -13.88 8.89
N ALA A 132 5.92 -14.28 9.67
CA ALA A 132 7.21 -13.60 9.72
C ALA A 132 8.39 -14.57 9.88
N PRO A 133 9.55 -14.28 9.27
CA PRO A 133 10.76 -15.07 9.47
C PRO A 133 11.29 -14.86 10.90
N VAL A 134 11.44 -15.94 11.66
CA VAL A 134 11.96 -15.86 13.04
C VAL A 134 13.48 -16.03 13.10
N THR A 135 14.03 -16.88 12.25
CA THR A 135 15.47 -17.20 12.29
C THR A 135 16.32 -16.16 11.54
N PRO A 136 17.59 -15.95 11.94
CA PRO A 136 18.48 -15.01 11.26
C PRO A 136 18.67 -15.32 9.76
N SER A 137 18.80 -16.59 9.40
CA SER A 137 18.93 -17.03 8.01
C SER A 137 17.68 -16.71 7.18
N ALA A 138 16.48 -16.98 7.73
CA ALA A 138 15.22 -16.66 7.06
C ALA A 138 15.01 -15.14 6.92
N LYS A 139 15.47 -14.33 7.89
CA LYS A 139 15.42 -12.86 7.81
C LYS A 139 16.31 -12.32 6.70
N VAL A 140 17.55 -12.81 6.59
CA VAL A 140 18.48 -12.41 5.50
C VAL A 140 17.91 -12.79 4.14
N PHE A 141 17.39 -14.02 4.00
CA PHE A 141 16.70 -14.45 2.79
C PHE A 141 15.52 -13.52 2.45
N ALA A 142 14.67 -13.20 3.44
CA ALA A 142 13.54 -12.31 3.25
C ALA A 142 13.99 -10.91 2.79
N CYS A 143 15.09 -10.36 3.31
CA CYS A 143 15.64 -9.08 2.85
C CYS A 143 15.97 -9.10 1.36
N PHE A 144 16.71 -10.10 0.88
CA PHE A 144 17.02 -10.21 -0.55
C PHE A 144 15.77 -10.43 -1.40
N PHE A 145 14.84 -11.25 -0.91
CA PHE A 145 13.59 -11.52 -1.58
C PHE A 145 12.73 -10.25 -1.75
N VAL A 146 12.61 -9.43 -0.70
CA VAL A 146 11.80 -8.20 -0.79
C VAL A 146 12.44 -7.18 -1.74
N LEU A 147 13.75 -6.99 -1.68
CA LEU A 147 14.45 -6.04 -2.56
C LEU A 147 14.28 -6.39 -4.04
N ILE A 148 14.43 -7.67 -4.38
CA ILE A 148 14.30 -8.14 -5.76
C ILE A 148 12.81 -8.15 -6.17
N GLY A 149 11.93 -8.65 -5.31
CA GLY A 149 10.50 -8.74 -5.58
C GLY A 149 9.83 -7.40 -5.80
N PHE A 150 10.19 -6.38 -5.01
CA PHE A 150 9.69 -5.02 -5.19
C PHE A 150 10.07 -4.46 -6.57
N GLY A 151 11.30 -4.71 -7.03
CA GLY A 151 11.74 -4.33 -8.37
C GLY A 151 10.91 -5.00 -9.48
N PHE A 152 10.56 -6.28 -9.34
CA PHE A 152 9.69 -6.95 -10.32
C PHE A 152 8.27 -6.37 -10.37
N ILE A 153 7.69 -6.04 -9.21
CA ILE A 153 6.39 -5.38 -9.15
C ILE A 153 6.43 -3.99 -9.80
N ASP A 154 7.49 -3.20 -9.54
CA ASP A 154 7.66 -1.88 -10.15
C ASP A 154 7.83 -1.96 -11.68
N ILE A 155 8.63 -2.91 -12.19
CA ILE A 155 8.78 -3.15 -13.63
C ILE A 155 7.42 -3.52 -14.25
N MET A 156 6.64 -4.39 -13.59
CA MET A 156 5.31 -4.76 -14.08
C MET A 156 4.36 -3.56 -14.07
N LEU A 157 4.34 -2.77 -13.00
CA LEU A 157 3.49 -1.58 -12.86
C LEU A 157 3.84 -0.54 -13.94
N SER A 158 5.14 -0.26 -14.13
CA SER A 158 5.64 0.63 -15.17
C SER A 158 5.25 0.12 -16.57
N GLY A 159 5.38 -1.19 -16.82
CA GLY A 159 4.94 -1.81 -18.07
C GLY A 159 3.44 -1.63 -18.35
N VAL A 160 2.59 -1.82 -17.33
CA VAL A 160 1.14 -1.59 -17.44
C VAL A 160 0.83 -0.12 -17.71
N VAL A 161 1.49 0.81 -17.01
CA VAL A 161 1.31 2.25 -17.23
C VAL A 161 1.67 2.62 -18.67
N ASN A 162 2.82 2.16 -19.18
CA ASN A 162 3.23 2.41 -20.55
C ASN A 162 2.28 1.79 -21.58
N TYR A 163 1.80 0.57 -21.34
CA TYR A 163 0.79 -0.05 -22.19
C TYR A 163 -0.52 0.77 -22.26
N VAL A 164 -0.99 1.27 -21.13
CA VAL A 164 -2.19 2.14 -21.08
C VAL A 164 -1.94 3.48 -21.79
N LEU A 165 -0.73 4.05 -21.65
CA LEU A 165 -0.34 5.27 -22.37
C LEU A 165 -0.31 5.05 -23.89
N ASP A 166 0.27 3.94 -24.36
CA ASP A 166 0.28 3.56 -25.78
C ASP A 166 -1.15 3.38 -26.32
N LEU A 167 -2.05 2.78 -25.53
CA LEU A 167 -3.46 2.63 -25.91
C LEU A 167 -4.14 3.99 -26.07
N GLN A 168 -3.85 4.94 -25.18
CA GLN A 168 -4.35 6.32 -25.30
C GLN A 168 -3.77 7.02 -26.53
N GLU A 169 -2.48 6.88 -26.79
CA GLU A 169 -1.81 7.44 -27.98
C GLU A 169 -2.48 6.94 -29.27
N ASN A 170 -2.71 5.63 -29.36
CA ASN A 170 -3.37 4.98 -30.51
C ASN A 170 -4.81 5.47 -30.73
N MET A 171 -5.59 5.64 -29.65
CA MET A 171 -6.95 6.18 -29.74
C MET A 171 -6.97 7.62 -30.25
N ILE A 172 -6.04 8.47 -29.78
CA ILE A 172 -5.92 9.86 -30.22
C ILE A 172 -5.52 9.93 -31.70
N ILE A 173 -4.55 9.12 -32.13
CA ILE A 173 -4.11 9.07 -33.53
C ILE A 173 -5.25 8.62 -34.45
N ASN A 174 -6.00 7.58 -34.07
CA ASN A 174 -7.13 7.09 -34.85
C ASN A 174 -8.27 8.11 -34.93
N ALA A 175 -8.56 8.83 -33.84
CA ALA A 175 -9.53 9.92 -33.84
C ALA A 175 -9.12 11.08 -34.75
N ASN A 176 -7.84 11.46 -34.74
CA ASN A 176 -7.30 12.51 -35.62
C ASN A 176 -7.34 12.09 -37.10
N LYS A 177 -7.01 10.84 -37.42
CA LYS A 177 -7.13 10.29 -38.79
C LYS A 177 -8.58 10.30 -39.27
N ALA A 178 -9.54 9.94 -38.42
CA ALA A 178 -10.97 10.00 -38.74
C ALA A 178 -11.44 11.44 -39.02
N ASN A 179 -11.02 12.41 -38.21
CA ASN A 179 -11.34 13.83 -38.43
C ASN A 179 -10.68 14.41 -39.70
N GLN A 180 -9.43 14.04 -40.01
CA GLN A 180 -8.74 14.43 -41.23
C GLN A 180 -9.47 13.95 -42.49
N ASN A 181 -9.87 12.67 -42.54
CA ASN A 181 -10.64 12.12 -43.65
C ASN A 181 -12.00 12.81 -43.81
N HIS A 182 -12.63 13.23 -42.70
CA HIS A 182 -13.89 13.97 -42.77
C HIS A 182 -13.72 15.39 -43.32
N ASN A 183 -12.61 16.07 -43.00
CA ASN A 183 -12.33 17.41 -43.52
C ASN A 183 -12.00 17.41 -45.02
N ASN A 184 -11.31 16.37 -45.53
CA ASN A 184 -11.01 16.24 -46.95
C ASN A 184 -12.23 15.90 -47.81
N ASN A 185 -13.25 15.24 -47.25
CA ASN A 185 -14.47 14.88 -47.97
C ASN A 185 -15.55 15.98 -47.92
N ASN A 186 -15.51 16.88 -46.93
CA ASN A 186 -16.50 17.95 -46.74
C ASN A 186 -16.10 19.29 -47.37
N SER A 187 -14.91 19.42 -47.96
CA SER A 187 -14.54 20.60 -48.76
C SER A 187 -15.33 20.73 -50.07
N VAL A 188 -16.21 19.79 -50.42
CA VAL A 188 -17.07 19.88 -51.62
C VAL A 188 -18.57 20.03 -51.31
N VAL A 189 -19.08 19.64 -50.13
CA VAL A 189 -20.55 19.65 -49.90
C VAL A 189 -20.91 19.95 -48.45
N GLN A 190 -21.82 20.92 -48.29
CA GLN A 190 -22.70 21.12 -47.13
C GLN A 190 -22.16 21.89 -45.91
N HIS A 191 -22.19 23.22 -46.02
CA HIS A 191 -22.76 24.02 -44.92
C HIS A 191 -24.21 23.55 -44.68
N ASN A 192 -24.61 23.46 -43.42
CA ASN A 192 -25.99 23.25 -42.96
C ASN A 192 -26.46 21.78 -42.84
N THR A 193 -26.06 21.11 -41.76
CA THR A 193 -27.02 20.34 -40.95
C THR A 193 -26.60 20.37 -39.48
N ASN A 194 -27.50 20.88 -38.65
CA ASN A 194 -27.42 20.85 -37.20
C ASN A 194 -27.20 19.41 -36.69
N ARG A 195 -25.98 19.09 -36.23
CA ARG A 195 -25.73 17.88 -35.44
C ARG A 195 -26.08 18.12 -33.98
N LEU A 196 -27.38 18.12 -33.70
CA LEU A 196 -27.90 17.80 -32.37
C LEU A 196 -27.76 16.27 -32.18
N LYS A 197 -26.54 15.81 -31.88
CA LYS A 197 -26.31 14.51 -31.25
C LYS A 197 -25.50 14.75 -29.99
N LEU A 198 -26.22 15.12 -28.93
CA LEU A 198 -25.69 15.15 -27.58
C LEU A 198 -25.47 13.70 -27.13
N SER A 199 -24.30 13.15 -27.45
CA SER A 199 -23.85 11.86 -26.90
C SER A 199 -22.99 12.15 -25.65
N PRO A 200 -23.20 11.47 -24.51
CA PRO A 200 -22.45 11.67 -23.26
C PRO A 200 -20.91 11.61 -23.40
N ILE A 201 -20.44 11.08 -24.53
CA ILE A 201 -19.04 10.91 -24.90
C ILE A 201 -18.32 12.27 -25.05
N ASP A 202 -18.99 13.33 -25.52
CA ASP A 202 -18.37 14.67 -25.68
C ASP A 202 -18.15 15.40 -24.34
N TYR A 203 -18.91 15.06 -23.30
CA TYR A 203 -18.69 15.61 -21.95
C TYR A 203 -17.54 14.90 -21.22
N ILE A 204 -17.30 13.64 -21.55
CA ILE A 204 -16.24 12.82 -20.96
C ILE A 204 -14.90 13.07 -21.63
N TYR A 205 -14.87 13.45 -22.91
CA TYR A 205 -13.63 13.68 -23.64
C TYR A 205 -13.78 14.87 -24.60
N ASP A 206 -13.14 15.99 -24.29
CA ASP A 206 -13.07 17.14 -25.19
C ASP A 206 -12.03 16.81 -26.30
N PHE A 207 -12.47 16.03 -27.30
CA PHE A 207 -11.66 15.55 -28.42
C PHE A 207 -11.04 16.69 -29.24
N ALA A 208 -11.56 17.91 -29.13
CA ALA A 208 -11.07 19.08 -29.86
C ALA A 208 -9.68 19.57 -29.42
N LYS A 209 -9.14 19.07 -28.30
CA LYS A 209 -7.88 19.58 -27.73
C LYS A 209 -6.76 18.58 -27.49
N GLY A 210 -6.99 17.28 -27.70
CA GLY A 210 -5.95 16.23 -27.56
C GLY A 210 -5.24 16.18 -26.20
N ARG A 211 -5.77 16.88 -25.17
CA ARG A 211 -5.20 16.93 -23.81
C ARG A 211 -6.29 16.66 -22.80
N MET A 212 -6.16 15.54 -22.09
CA MET A 212 -6.99 15.20 -20.95
C MET A 212 -6.95 16.34 -19.92
N ARG A 213 -8.10 16.95 -19.62
CA ARG A 213 -8.17 18.02 -18.61
C ARG A 213 -7.72 17.45 -17.26
N ILE A 214 -6.95 18.23 -16.49
CA ILE A 214 -6.39 17.80 -15.20
C ILE A 214 -7.43 17.13 -14.29
N ARG A 215 -8.67 17.65 -14.31
CA ARG A 215 -9.81 17.14 -13.53
C ARG A 215 -10.23 15.72 -13.96
N LEU A 216 -10.15 15.38 -15.25
CA LEU A 216 -10.53 14.06 -15.75
C LEU A 216 -9.51 12.99 -15.37
N LYS A 217 -8.20 13.32 -15.38
CA LYS A 217 -7.14 12.42 -14.88
C LYS A 217 -7.34 12.11 -13.39
N VAL A 218 -7.62 13.14 -12.60
CA VAL A 218 -7.88 12.99 -11.16
C VAL A 218 -9.14 12.17 -10.90
N CYS A 219 -10.24 12.43 -11.61
CA CYS A 219 -11.47 11.63 -11.50
C CYS A 219 -11.24 10.16 -11.89
N LEU A 220 -10.46 9.90 -12.94
CA LEU A 220 -10.13 8.52 -13.34
C LEU A 220 -9.29 7.82 -12.28
N ALA A 221 -8.25 8.48 -11.75
CA ALA A 221 -7.40 7.92 -10.70
C ALA A 221 -8.20 7.60 -9.42
N LEU A 222 -9.05 8.53 -8.96
CA LEU A 222 -9.94 8.31 -7.81
C LEU A 222 -10.96 7.20 -8.09
N GLY A 223 -11.50 7.15 -9.30
CA GLY A 223 -12.43 6.10 -9.72
C GLY A 223 -11.80 4.71 -9.64
N VAL A 224 -10.56 4.54 -10.12
CA VAL A 224 -9.83 3.27 -10.05
C VAL A 224 -9.57 2.85 -8.60
N VAL A 225 -9.19 3.79 -7.72
CA VAL A 225 -8.97 3.50 -6.29
C VAL A 225 -10.27 3.13 -5.57
N LEU A 226 -11.36 3.84 -5.82
CA LEU A 226 -12.65 3.50 -5.21
C LEU A 226 -13.19 2.16 -5.74
N LEU A 227 -12.98 1.87 -7.02
CA LEU A 227 -13.34 0.60 -7.62
C LEU A 227 -12.53 -0.55 -7.00
N SER A 228 -11.21 -0.40 -6.82
CA SER A 228 -10.38 -1.44 -6.21
C SER A 228 -10.77 -1.70 -4.75
N ILE A 229 -11.07 -0.65 -3.97
CA ILE A 229 -11.57 -0.76 -2.60
C ILE A 229 -12.96 -1.43 -2.58
N GLY A 230 -13.85 -1.04 -3.51
CA GLY A 230 -15.19 -1.62 -3.60
C GLY A 230 -15.17 -3.12 -3.93
N ILE A 231 -14.36 -3.51 -4.93
CA ILE A 231 -14.16 -4.92 -5.28
C ILE A 231 -13.52 -5.68 -4.12
N GLY A 232 -12.48 -5.14 -3.50
CA GLY A 232 -11.81 -5.75 -2.34
C GLY A 232 -12.77 -5.97 -1.17
N THR A 233 -13.57 -4.96 -0.83
CA THR A 233 -14.60 -5.04 0.22
C THR A 233 -15.65 -6.09 -0.12
N LEU A 234 -16.13 -6.15 -1.36
CA LEU A 234 -17.11 -7.14 -1.80
C LEU A 234 -16.57 -8.57 -1.71
N VAL A 235 -15.32 -8.77 -2.13
CA VAL A 235 -14.65 -10.08 -2.06
C VAL A 235 -14.45 -10.48 -0.61
N LEU A 236 -13.92 -9.59 0.24
CA LEU A 236 -13.72 -9.86 1.67
C LEU A 236 -15.05 -10.16 2.39
N TYR A 237 -16.09 -9.39 2.10
CA TYR A 237 -17.43 -9.63 2.65
C TYR A 237 -17.98 -11.01 2.25
N SER A 238 -17.82 -11.39 0.98
CA SER A 238 -18.36 -12.65 0.45
C SER A 238 -17.53 -13.89 0.83
N VAL A 239 -16.21 -13.75 0.83
CA VAL A 239 -15.25 -14.85 1.01
C VAL A 239 -14.87 -15.04 2.47
N GLU A 240 -14.61 -13.96 3.22
CA GLU A 240 -14.21 -14.03 4.63
C GLU A 240 -15.40 -13.99 5.59
N ARG A 241 -16.60 -13.62 5.12
CA ARG A 241 -17.79 -13.37 5.96
C ARG A 241 -17.51 -12.41 7.11
N LEU A 242 -16.69 -11.39 6.85
CA LEU A 242 -16.45 -10.28 7.76
C LEU A 242 -17.62 -9.30 7.71
N ASP A 243 -17.82 -8.51 8.77
CA ASP A 243 -18.77 -7.41 8.74
C ASP A 243 -18.37 -6.37 7.68
N LEU A 244 -19.32 -5.56 7.22
CA LEU A 244 -19.08 -4.56 6.18
C LEU A 244 -17.98 -3.57 6.56
N VAL A 245 -17.95 -3.14 7.83
CA VAL A 245 -16.94 -2.21 8.35
C VAL A 245 -15.55 -2.84 8.35
N ASP A 246 -15.46 -4.09 8.79
CA ASP A 246 -14.19 -4.83 8.86
C ASP A 246 -13.64 -5.16 7.47
N SER A 247 -14.54 -5.52 6.53
CA SER A 247 -14.21 -5.78 5.14
C SER A 247 -13.69 -4.52 4.45
N LEU A 248 -14.33 -3.37 4.70
CA LEU A 248 -13.91 -2.08 4.16
C LEU A 248 -12.58 -1.63 4.78
N TYR A 249 -12.43 -1.77 6.10
CA TYR A 249 -11.20 -1.46 6.82
C TYR A 249 -10.01 -2.22 6.25
N LEU A 250 -10.14 -3.55 6.10
CA LEU A 250 -9.06 -4.40 5.59
C LEU A 250 -8.79 -4.17 4.10
N SER A 251 -9.82 -3.88 3.30
CA SER A 251 -9.64 -3.52 1.89
C SER A 251 -8.86 -2.21 1.73
N VAL A 252 -9.19 -1.18 2.50
CA VAL A 252 -8.47 0.10 2.48
C VAL A 252 -7.03 -0.12 2.92
N LEU A 253 -6.81 -0.85 4.01
CA LEU A 253 -5.49 -1.13 4.56
C LEU A 253 -4.56 -1.89 3.59
N SER A 254 -5.14 -2.81 2.80
CA SER A 254 -4.44 -3.54 1.74
C SER A 254 -4.05 -2.63 0.57
N VAL A 255 -5.02 -1.85 0.05
CA VAL A 255 -4.84 -1.01 -1.14
C VAL A 255 -3.88 0.15 -0.87
N THR A 256 -3.89 0.70 0.35
CA THR A 256 -2.95 1.76 0.77
C THR A 256 -1.62 1.21 1.25
N THR A 257 -1.43 -0.11 1.30
CA THR A 257 -0.19 -0.77 1.75
C THR A 257 0.25 -0.36 3.17
N VAL A 258 -0.71 -0.04 4.06
CA VAL A 258 -0.39 0.36 5.45
C VAL A 258 -0.19 -0.85 6.36
N GLY A 259 -1.04 -1.87 6.25
CA GLY A 259 -0.86 -3.19 6.88
C GLY A 259 -0.60 -3.22 8.40
N TYR A 260 -1.46 -2.63 9.23
CA TYR A 260 -1.31 -2.65 10.70
C TYR A 260 -1.17 -4.03 11.35
N GLY A 261 -1.66 -5.10 10.70
CA GLY A 261 -1.52 -6.47 11.21
C GLY A 261 -2.48 -6.84 12.34
N ASP A 262 -3.39 -5.94 12.73
CA ASP A 262 -4.43 -6.20 13.72
C ASP A 262 -5.46 -7.23 13.24
N ARG A 263 -5.72 -7.23 11.93
CA ARG A 263 -6.52 -8.21 11.21
C ARG A 263 -5.80 -8.62 9.93
N ALA A 264 -5.78 -9.92 9.66
CA ALA A 264 -5.18 -10.52 8.47
C ALA A 264 -6.17 -11.47 7.80
N PHE A 265 -5.91 -11.81 6.53
CA PHE A 265 -6.78 -12.66 5.71
C PHE A 265 -7.00 -14.03 6.36
N ARG A 266 -8.24 -14.34 6.73
CA ARG A 266 -8.62 -15.61 7.39
C ARG A 266 -9.14 -16.67 6.41
N THR A 267 -9.30 -16.33 5.12
CA THR A 267 -10.01 -17.11 4.11
C THR A 267 -9.66 -18.61 4.07
N LEU A 268 -8.39 -19.01 4.22
CA LEU A 268 -8.03 -20.44 4.24
C LEU A 268 -8.23 -21.12 5.58
N ARG A 269 -8.09 -20.35 6.67
CA ARG A 269 -8.36 -20.81 8.02
C ARG A 269 -9.84 -21.09 8.24
N ALA A 270 -10.77 -20.37 7.60
CA ALA A 270 -12.20 -20.58 7.80
C ALA A 270 -12.70 -21.97 7.34
N ARG A 271 -12.10 -22.57 6.30
CA ARG A 271 -12.41 -23.94 5.86
C ARG A 271 -11.71 -25.00 6.71
N ILE A 272 -10.51 -24.73 7.20
CA ILE A 272 -9.71 -25.66 8.01
C ILE A 272 -10.12 -25.64 9.50
N ASP A 273 -10.47 -24.47 10.04
CA ASP A 273 -11.06 -24.31 11.37
C ASP A 273 -12.45 -24.92 11.48
N LYS A 274 -13.19 -25.13 10.39
CA LYS A 274 -14.42 -25.93 10.44
C LYS A 274 -14.14 -27.40 10.75
N ARG A 275 -13.00 -27.96 10.30
CA ARG A 275 -12.56 -29.30 10.70
C ARG A 275 -12.00 -29.30 12.12
N HIS A 276 -11.14 -28.33 12.48
CA HIS A 276 -10.62 -28.25 13.86
C HIS A 276 -11.70 -27.99 14.90
N ARG A 277 -12.73 -27.20 14.61
CA ARG A 277 -13.88 -27.03 15.52
C ARG A 277 -14.70 -28.31 15.66
N ARG A 278 -14.85 -29.11 14.60
CA ARG A 278 -15.54 -30.42 14.69
C ARG A 278 -14.73 -31.41 15.50
N VAL A 279 -13.41 -31.46 15.30
CA VAL A 279 -12.51 -32.32 16.10
C VAL A 279 -12.49 -31.85 17.56
N ALA A 280 -12.32 -30.56 17.82
CA ALA A 280 -12.36 -30.01 19.18
C ALA A 280 -13.72 -30.29 19.86
N ASN A 281 -14.83 -30.10 19.15
CA ASN A 281 -16.16 -30.38 19.70
C ASN A 281 -16.37 -31.90 19.94
N TRP A 282 -15.88 -32.74 19.04
CA TRP A 282 -15.90 -34.20 19.20
C TRP A 282 -15.03 -34.65 20.40
N VAL A 283 -13.81 -34.13 20.52
CA VAL A 283 -12.89 -34.40 21.64
C VAL A 283 -13.51 -33.97 22.97
N LEU A 284 -14.18 -32.83 23.02
CA LEU A 284 -14.83 -32.33 24.24
C LEU A 284 -16.06 -33.16 24.66
N HIS A 285 -16.77 -33.77 23.71
CA HIS A 285 -17.96 -34.59 23.99
C HIS A 285 -17.67 -36.10 24.06
N ARG A 286 -16.45 -36.53 23.69
CA ARG A 286 -16.00 -37.94 23.78
C ARG A 286 -15.82 -38.35 25.25
N GLN A 287 -16.52 -39.40 25.65
CA GLN A 287 -16.34 -40.04 26.96
C GLN A 287 -14.94 -40.66 27.07
N ILE A 288 -14.32 -40.56 28.25
CA ILE A 288 -12.98 -41.11 28.53
C ILE A 288 -13.06 -42.62 28.69
N THR A 289 -12.11 -43.34 28.09
CA THR A 289 -11.91 -44.79 28.29
C THR A 289 -10.83 -45.08 29.34
N VAL A 290 -10.69 -46.34 29.76
CA VAL A 290 -9.66 -46.76 30.74
C VAL A 290 -8.25 -46.56 30.20
N GLU A 291 -8.03 -46.79 28.90
CA GLU A 291 -6.74 -46.54 28.25
C GLU A 291 -6.41 -45.04 28.18
N ASP A 292 -7.43 -44.21 27.91
CA ASP A 292 -7.28 -42.75 27.94
C ASP A 292 -6.93 -42.25 29.35
N LEU A 293 -7.45 -42.90 30.40
CA LEU A 293 -7.15 -42.56 31.79
C LEU A 293 -5.69 -42.89 32.13
N LEU A 294 -5.18 -44.05 31.68
CA LEU A 294 -3.78 -44.41 31.83
C LEU A 294 -2.84 -43.48 31.04
N ALA A 295 -3.27 -43.00 29.88
CA ALA A 295 -2.49 -42.07 29.06
C ALA A 295 -2.52 -40.62 29.59
N ALA A 296 -3.55 -40.26 30.35
CA ALA A 296 -3.75 -38.93 30.92
C ALA A 296 -3.15 -38.78 32.33
N ASP A 297 -2.95 -39.87 33.05
CA ASP A 297 -2.32 -39.92 34.37
C ASP A 297 -0.80 -39.70 34.25
N LEU A 298 -0.37 -38.44 34.39
CA LEU A 298 1.04 -38.05 34.24
C LEU A 298 1.87 -38.40 35.49
N ASN A 299 1.23 -38.56 36.65
CA ASN A 299 1.89 -38.76 37.93
C ASN A 299 1.72 -40.20 38.48
N ASN A 300 1.11 -41.11 37.72
CA ASN A 300 0.80 -42.49 38.11
C ASN A 300 0.08 -42.58 39.46
N SER A 301 -0.76 -41.60 39.78
CA SER A 301 -1.51 -41.57 41.05
C SER A 301 -2.69 -42.53 41.04
N GLY A 302 -3.09 -43.04 39.87
CA GLY A 302 -4.26 -43.89 39.70
C GLY A 302 -5.58 -43.12 39.67
N PHE A 303 -5.55 -41.79 39.71
CA PHE A 303 -6.72 -40.92 39.56
C PHE A 303 -6.38 -39.72 38.67
N LEU A 304 -7.36 -39.29 37.88
CA LEU A 304 -7.16 -38.17 36.95
C LEU A 304 -7.53 -36.84 37.59
N SER A 305 -6.55 -35.97 37.85
CA SER A 305 -6.80 -34.61 38.31
C SER A 305 -7.45 -33.75 37.23
N LYS A 306 -8.16 -32.69 37.64
CA LYS A 306 -8.73 -31.71 36.70
C LYS A 306 -7.66 -31.08 35.79
N SER A 307 -6.45 -30.84 36.32
CA SER A 307 -5.33 -30.32 35.53
C SER A 307 -4.85 -31.31 34.47
N GLU A 308 -4.76 -32.59 34.81
CA GLU A 308 -4.35 -33.66 33.91
C GLU A 308 -5.39 -33.92 32.83
N TYR A 309 -6.68 -33.89 33.21
CA TYR A 309 -7.80 -33.94 32.26
C TYR A 309 -7.75 -32.80 31.24
N ILE A 310 -7.45 -31.56 31.69
CA ILE A 310 -7.33 -30.40 30.82
C ILE A 310 -6.15 -30.57 29.86
N VAL A 311 -4.97 -30.99 30.36
CA VAL A 311 -3.78 -31.22 29.53
C VAL A 311 -4.02 -32.33 28.51
N PHE A 312 -4.64 -33.44 28.91
CA PHE A 312 -5.02 -34.53 28.03
C PHE A 312 -5.96 -34.07 26.92
N LYS A 313 -7.03 -33.32 27.25
CA LYS A 313 -7.96 -32.79 26.24
C LYS A 313 -7.30 -31.76 25.32
N LEU A 314 -6.37 -30.95 25.81
CA LEU A 314 -5.61 -30.01 24.98
C LEU A 314 -4.66 -30.74 24.01
N LYS A 315 -4.05 -31.85 24.46
CA LYS A 315 -3.23 -32.74 23.64
C LYS A 315 -4.06 -33.46 22.57
N GLU A 316 -5.22 -34.02 22.92
CA GLU A 316 -6.15 -34.63 21.95
C GLU A 316 -6.66 -33.64 20.88
N MET A 317 -6.86 -32.37 21.27
CA MET A 317 -7.25 -31.31 20.33
C MET A 317 -6.09 -30.85 19.44
N GLY A 318 -4.86 -31.34 19.64
CA GLY A 318 -3.67 -30.90 18.92
C GLY A 318 -3.28 -29.45 19.22
N LYS A 319 -3.70 -28.90 20.37
CA LYS A 319 -3.34 -27.54 20.79
C LYS A 319 -1.98 -27.47 21.49
N ILE A 320 -1.55 -28.60 22.04
CA ILE A 320 -0.29 -28.73 22.77
C ILE A 320 0.34 -30.05 22.32
N GLU A 321 1.63 -30.01 21.99
CA GLU A 321 2.38 -31.22 21.63
C GLU A 321 3.10 -31.81 22.85
N GLU A 322 3.47 -33.09 22.77
CA GLU A 322 4.19 -33.80 23.85
C GLU A 322 5.50 -33.10 24.23
N ARG A 323 6.20 -32.54 23.24
CA ARG A 323 7.44 -31.78 23.46
C ARG A 323 7.22 -30.56 24.37
N ASP A 324 6.08 -29.88 24.22
CA ASP A 324 5.78 -28.66 24.97
C ASP A 324 5.46 -29.01 26.42
N ILE A 325 4.70 -30.10 26.62
CA ILE A 325 4.38 -30.65 27.94
C ILE A 325 5.67 -31.03 28.66
N LEU A 326 6.58 -31.76 28.00
CA LEU A 326 7.87 -32.17 28.58
C LEU A 326 8.75 -30.97 28.96
N GLN A 327 8.79 -29.92 28.13
CA GLN A 327 9.54 -28.70 28.45
C GLN A 327 8.99 -28.00 29.70
N ILE A 328 7.66 -27.88 29.81
CA ILE A 328 6.99 -27.28 30.96
C ILE A 328 7.22 -28.12 32.22
N CYS A 329 7.07 -29.45 32.13
CA CYS A 329 7.35 -30.38 33.23
C CYS A 329 8.81 -30.31 33.68
N ASN A 330 9.76 -30.19 32.76
CA ASN A 330 11.17 -30.04 33.11
C ASN A 330 11.44 -28.72 33.86
N GLN A 331 10.80 -27.62 33.46
CA GLN A 331 10.87 -26.37 34.24
C GLN A 331 10.23 -26.52 35.62
N PHE A 332 9.09 -27.20 35.72
CA PHE A 332 8.44 -27.47 36.99
C PHE A 332 9.35 -28.28 37.93
N ASN A 333 9.96 -29.36 37.43
CA ASN A 333 10.85 -30.22 38.22
C ASN A 333 12.11 -29.49 38.70
N LYS A 334 12.60 -28.49 37.96
CA LYS A 334 13.68 -27.60 38.42
C LYS A 334 13.27 -26.72 39.60
N LEU A 335 12.00 -26.32 39.65
CA LEU A 335 11.43 -25.50 40.72
C LEU A 335 10.96 -26.34 41.91
N ASP A 336 10.64 -27.61 41.71
CA ASP A 336 10.25 -28.55 42.76
C ASP A 336 11.43 -29.42 43.19
N SER A 337 12.42 -28.80 43.82
CA SER A 337 13.58 -29.49 44.42
C SER A 337 13.19 -30.53 45.47
N SER A 338 11.99 -30.41 46.05
CA SER A 338 11.40 -31.35 46.99
C SER A 338 10.73 -32.57 46.35
N ASN A 339 10.59 -32.59 45.02
CA ASN A 339 9.83 -33.59 44.27
C ASN A 339 8.44 -33.88 44.88
N SER A 340 7.82 -32.83 45.42
CA SER A 340 6.57 -32.89 46.17
C SER A 340 5.33 -32.83 45.28
N GLY A 341 5.52 -32.60 43.98
CA GLY A 341 4.48 -32.27 43.02
C GLY A 341 3.90 -30.88 43.22
N LYS A 342 4.51 -30.04 44.06
CA LYS A 342 4.01 -28.71 44.44
C LYS A 342 5.16 -27.71 44.56
N ILE A 343 5.01 -26.55 43.92
CA ILE A 343 5.95 -25.44 44.12
C ILE A 343 5.53 -24.70 45.38
N THR A 344 6.35 -24.81 46.43
CA THR A 344 6.14 -24.10 47.70
C THR A 344 6.94 -22.81 47.72
N LEU A 345 6.49 -21.80 48.48
CA LEU A 345 7.18 -20.52 48.65
C LEU A 345 8.67 -20.69 49.04
N ARG A 346 8.98 -21.71 49.85
CA ARG A 346 10.36 -22.05 50.23
C ARG A 346 11.21 -22.39 49.02
N ASN A 347 10.70 -23.19 48.09
CA ASN A 347 11.42 -23.58 46.87
C ASN A 347 11.77 -22.35 46.01
N LEU A 348 10.89 -21.35 45.97
CA LEU A 348 11.11 -20.10 45.23
C LEU A 348 12.11 -19.17 45.94
N LEU A 349 12.09 -19.13 47.27
CA LEU A 349 13.02 -18.32 48.06
C LEU A 349 14.43 -18.90 48.06
N SER A 350 14.58 -20.23 48.11
CA SER A 350 15.88 -20.92 48.05
C SER A 350 16.59 -20.76 46.70
N GLY A 351 15.85 -20.47 45.63
CA GLY A 351 16.42 -20.20 44.30
C GLY A 351 16.94 -18.77 44.09
N HIS A 352 16.64 -17.84 44.99
CA HIS A 352 17.10 -16.43 44.94
C HIS A 352 18.31 -16.15 45.86
N SER A 353 18.77 -17.16 46.61
CA SER A 353 19.94 -17.07 47.48
C SER A 353 21.18 -17.70 46.84
N ILE A 354 21.58 -17.17 45.68
CA ILE A 354 22.93 -17.31 45.09
C ILE A 354 23.39 -15.94 44.62
#